data_AF-A0A1G1FMG2-F1
#
_entry.id   AF-A0A1G1FMG2-F1
#
_cell.length_a   1.000
_cell.length_b   1.000
_cell.length_c   1.000
_cell.angle_alpha   90.00
_cell.angle_beta   90.00
_cell.angle_gamma   90.00
#
_symmetry.space_group_name_H-M   'P 1'
#
loop_
_entity.id
_entity.type
_entity.pdbx_description
1 polymer ?
#
loop_
_entity_poly.entity_id
_entity_poly.type
_entity_poly.pdbx_seq_one_letter_code
_entity_poly.pdbx_strand_id
1 'polypeptide(L)'
;MKTTIAKKTSYLGAGAGLVLFALFGLLPGGILGGAMGLNLAGWLFGLPLEPGIISRAIVLVAMLVGILVAGIVMVTAGTTLGWLAGRLLEGSSHEKEAHSVR
;
A
#
# COMPACT_ATOMS: atom_id res chain seq x y z
N MET A 1 -16.90 15.05 22.06
CA MET A 1 -16.20 14.97 20.75
C MET A 1 -15.01 14.00 20.86
N LYS A 2 -15.25 12.68 20.92
CA LYS A 2 -14.25 11.63 21.19
C LYS A 2 -13.52 11.06 19.95
N THR A 3 -13.71 11.64 18.77
CA THR A 3 -13.21 11.05 17.50
C THR A 3 -11.90 11.66 16.99
N THR A 4 -11.34 12.64 17.71
CA THR A 4 -10.19 13.43 17.23
C THR A 4 -8.88 12.64 17.21
N ILE A 5 -8.62 11.80 18.22
CA ILE A 5 -7.39 11.00 18.29
C ILE A 5 -7.42 9.83 17.31
N ALA A 6 -8.54 9.11 17.23
CA ALA A 6 -8.73 8.06 16.22
C ALA A 6 -8.57 8.60 14.77
N LYS A 7 -9.09 9.80 14.47
CA LYS A 7 -8.86 10.42 13.14
C LYS A 7 -7.40 10.77 12.90
N LYS A 8 -6.71 11.38 13.87
CA LYS A 8 -5.29 11.75 13.72
C LYS A 8 -4.40 10.52 13.51
N THR A 9 -4.61 9.46 14.26
CA THR A 9 -3.86 8.21 14.16
C THR A 9 -4.15 7.45 12.86
N SER A 10 -5.38 7.52 12.35
CA SER A 10 -5.73 6.97 11.03
C SER A 10 -5.03 7.70 9.88
N TYR A 11 -4.98 9.03 9.92
CA TYR A 11 -4.24 9.83 8.93
C TYR A 11 -2.73 9.56 8.99
N LEU A 12 -2.19 9.39 10.20
CA LEU A 12 -0.78 8.99 10.38
C LEU A 12 -0.52 7.59 9.81
N GLY A 13 -1.44 6.65 10.04
CA GLY A 13 -1.39 5.30 9.47
C GLY A 13 -1.51 5.26 7.94
N ALA A 14 -2.36 6.12 7.36
CA ALA A 14 -2.48 6.28 5.92
C ALA A 14 -1.18 6.83 5.30
N GLY A 15 -0.60 7.86 5.94
CA GLY A 15 0.70 8.42 5.54
C GLY A 15 1.83 7.40 5.65
N ALA A 16 1.90 6.67 6.76
CA ALA A 16 2.90 5.61 6.96
C ALA A 16 2.75 4.49 5.93
N GLY A 17 1.51 4.05 5.65
CA GLY A 17 1.21 3.05 4.62
C GLY A 17 1.59 3.52 3.21
N LEU A 18 1.41 4.81 2.89
CA LEU A 18 1.84 5.39 1.63
C LEU A 18 3.38 5.41 1.49
N VAL A 19 4.10 5.76 2.57
CA VAL A 19 5.58 5.75 2.57
C VAL A 19 6.09 4.31 2.43
N LEU A 20 5.51 3.36 3.16
CA LEU A 20 5.85 1.95 3.05
C LEU A 20 5.57 1.41 1.64
N PHE A 21 4.45 1.80 1.04
CA PHE A 21 4.13 1.49 -0.34
C PHE A 21 5.16 2.08 -1.30
N ALA A 22 5.57 3.34 -1.14
CA ALA A 22 6.55 3.95 -2.04
C ALA A 22 7.91 3.22 -2.00
N LEU A 23 8.39 2.89 -0.80
CA LEU A 23 9.70 2.27 -0.59
C LEU A 23 9.72 0.78 -0.95
N PHE A 24 8.70 0.03 -0.55
CA PHE A 24 8.70 -1.44 -0.65
C PHE A 24 7.69 -2.00 -1.66
N GLY A 25 6.70 -1.21 -2.09
CA GLY A 25 5.70 -1.63 -3.08
C GLY A 25 5.99 -1.08 -4.47
N LEU A 26 6.12 0.24 -4.60
CA LEU A 26 6.25 0.95 -5.86
C LEU A 26 7.65 0.77 -6.46
N LEU A 27 8.70 1.06 -5.69
CA LEU A 27 10.07 1.01 -6.19
C LEU A 27 10.47 -0.42 -6.60
N PRO A 28 10.52 -1.42 -5.70
CA PRO A 28 10.94 -2.76 -6.08
C PRO A 28 9.87 -3.49 -6.90
N GLY A 29 8.58 -3.28 -6.63
CA GLY A 29 7.50 -3.95 -7.34
C GLY A 29 7.36 -3.48 -8.79
N GLY A 30 7.63 -2.19 -9.07
CA GLY A 30 7.64 -1.69 -10.44
C GLY A 30 8.81 -2.25 -11.27
N ILE A 31 10.01 -2.30 -10.69
CA ILE A 31 11.21 -2.77 -11.38
C ILE A 31 11.15 -4.30 -11.61
N LEU A 32 10.85 -5.05 -10.55
CA LEU A 32 10.74 -6.51 -10.62
C LEU A 32 9.52 -6.94 -11.45
N GLY A 33 8.37 -6.29 -11.25
CA GLY A 33 7.14 -6.58 -12.01
C GLY A 33 7.29 -6.28 -13.50
N GLY A 34 7.95 -5.19 -13.87
CA GLY A 34 8.23 -4.86 -15.27
C GLY A 34 9.15 -5.87 -15.95
N ALA A 35 10.26 -6.24 -15.30
CA ALA A 35 11.19 -7.23 -15.82
C ALA A 35 10.55 -8.62 -15.95
N MET A 36 9.79 -9.04 -14.94
CA MET A 36 9.10 -10.32 -14.94
C MET A 36 7.95 -10.34 -15.96
N GLY A 37 7.21 -9.24 -16.10
CA GLY A 37 6.14 -9.09 -17.08
C GLY A 37 6.63 -9.13 -18.53
N LEU A 38 7.78 -8.50 -18.83
CA LEU A 38 8.42 -8.61 -20.14
C LEU A 38 8.87 -10.04 -20.44
N ASN A 39 9.41 -10.76 -19.44
CA ASN A 39 9.85 -12.14 -19.61
C ASN A 39 8.67 -13.10 -19.85
N LEU A 40 7.58 -12.93 -19.10
CA LEU A 40 6.31 -13.62 -19.31
C LEU A 40 5.69 -13.33 -20.68
N ALA A 41 5.68 -12.07 -21.10
CA ALA A 41 5.21 -11.70 -22.43
C ALA A 41 6.09 -12.32 -23.52
N GLY A 42 7.41 -12.43 -23.30
CA GLY A 42 8.30 -13.12 -24.22
C GLY A 42 8.09 -14.63 -24.31
N TRP A 43 7.67 -15.27 -23.22
CA TRP A 43 7.27 -16.67 -23.25
C TRP A 43 5.92 -16.86 -23.95
N LEU A 44 4.99 -15.92 -23.79
CA LEU A 44 3.65 -16.01 -24.36
C LEU A 44 3.63 -15.70 -25.87
N PHE A 45 4.52 -14.82 -26.34
CA PHE A 45 4.58 -14.37 -27.73
C PHE A 45 5.80 -14.88 -28.53
N GLY A 46 6.79 -15.55 -27.90
CA GLY A 46 7.94 -16.21 -28.56
C GLY A 46 9.14 -15.28 -28.87
N LEU A 47 10.37 -15.82 -28.83
CA LEU A 47 11.62 -15.11 -29.19
C LEU A 47 11.94 -15.19 -30.70
N PRO A 48 12.60 -14.19 -31.31
CA PRO A 48 13.01 -12.92 -30.74
C PRO A 48 11.86 -11.92 -30.93
N LEU A 49 11.32 -11.43 -29.82
CA LEU A 49 10.45 -10.28 -29.85
C LEU A 49 11.29 -9.12 -30.41
N GLU A 50 11.12 -8.76 -31.67
CA GLU A 50 10.87 -7.34 -31.92
C GLU A 50 9.70 -7.03 -30.98
N PRO A 51 9.90 -6.31 -29.86
CA PRO A 51 8.85 -6.14 -28.88
C PRO A 51 7.81 -5.27 -29.54
N GLY A 52 6.87 -5.92 -30.23
CA GLY A 52 5.79 -5.27 -30.91
C GLY A 52 5.15 -4.36 -29.88
N ILE A 53 4.81 -3.15 -30.30
CA ILE A 53 4.20 -2.10 -29.45
C ILE A 53 3.10 -2.67 -28.55
N ILE A 54 2.39 -3.69 -29.02
CA ILE A 54 1.37 -4.48 -28.31
C ILE A 54 1.90 -5.15 -27.02
N SER A 55 3.02 -5.89 -27.09
CA SER A 55 3.58 -6.58 -25.93
C SER A 55 4.01 -5.60 -24.83
N ARG A 56 4.66 -4.50 -25.22
CA ARG A 56 5.03 -3.42 -24.30
C ARG A 56 3.81 -2.71 -23.71
N ALA A 57 2.78 -2.48 -24.52
CA ALA A 57 1.53 -1.86 -24.05
C ALA A 57 0.84 -2.74 -23.00
N ILE A 58 0.78 -4.06 -23.22
CA ILE A 58 0.19 -5.00 -22.25
C ILE A 58 0.96 -4.97 -20.93
N VAL A 59 2.29 -5.04 -20.97
CA VAL A 59 3.11 -4.99 -19.76
C VAL A 59 2.95 -3.65 -19.03
N LEU A 60 2.93 -2.53 -19.76
CA LEU A 60 2.71 -1.20 -19.17
C LEU A 60 1.36 -1.12 -18.47
N VAL A 61 0.29 -1.58 -19.11
CA VAL A 61 -1.05 -1.59 -18.51
C VAL A 61 -1.09 -2.50 -17.29
N ALA A 62 -0.55 -3.72 -17.38
CA ALA A 62 -0.51 -4.66 -16.26
C ALA A 62 0.28 -4.10 -15.06
N MET A 63 1.39 -3.41 -15.31
CA MET A 63 2.21 -2.77 -14.29
C MET A 63 1.47 -1.62 -13.60
N LEU A 64 0.80 -0.75 -14.37
CA LEU A 64 0.00 0.34 -13.80
C LEU A 64 -1.17 -0.18 -12.96
N VAL A 65 -1.89 -1.19 -13.44
CA VAL A 65 -2.99 -1.82 -12.70
C VAL A 65 -2.46 -2.47 -11.42
N GLY A 66 -1.37 -3.22 -11.50
CA GLY A 66 -0.76 -3.87 -10.33
C GLY A 66 -0.32 -2.87 -9.26
N ILE A 67 0.33 -1.77 -9.67
CA ILE A 67 0.75 -0.69 -8.78
C ILE A 67 -0.46 -0.02 -8.12
N LEU A 68 -1.52 0.26 -8.88
CA LEU A 68 -2.73 0.89 -8.37
C LEU A 68 -3.40 0.01 -7.29
N VAL A 69 -3.55 -1.29 -7.56
CA VAL A 69 -4.12 -2.25 -6.61
C VAL A 69 -3.26 -2.38 -5.36
N ALA A 70 -1.94 -2.52 -5.52
CA ALA A 70 -1.01 -2.62 -4.40
C ALA A 70 -1.03 -1.35 -3.52
N GLY A 71 -1.12 -0.17 -4.15
CA GLY A 71 -1.23 1.11 -3.45
C GLY A 71 -2.50 1.20 -2.61
N ILE A 72 -3.65 0.83 -3.19
CA ILE A 72 -4.93 0.78 -2.47
C ILE A 72 -4.80 -0.15 -1.26
N VAL A 73 -4.31 -1.38 -1.46
CA VAL A 73 -4.19 -2.37 -0.38
C VAL A 73 -3.27 -1.89 0.74
N MET A 74 -2.10 -1.34 0.42
CA MET A 74 -1.15 -0.85 1.44
C MET A 74 -1.71 0.36 2.20
N VAL A 75 -2.33 1.31 1.52
CA VAL A 75 -2.91 2.49 2.17
C VAL A 75 -4.09 2.09 3.04
N THR A 76 -4.97 1.20 2.55
CA THR A 76 -6.09 0.68 3.35
C THR A 76 -5.57 -0.07 4.58
N ALA A 77 -4.61 -0.98 4.42
CA ALA A 77 -4.02 -1.72 5.53
C ALA A 77 -3.34 -0.79 6.55
N GLY A 78 -2.54 0.18 6.10
CA GLY A 78 -1.90 1.17 6.97
C GLY A 78 -2.90 2.03 7.72
N THR A 79 -3.99 2.43 7.05
CA THR A 79 -5.08 3.20 7.68
C THR A 79 -5.82 2.36 8.73
N THR A 80 -6.13 1.09 8.42
CA THR A 80 -6.79 0.17 9.36
C THR A 80 -5.91 -0.10 10.58
N LEU A 81 -4.62 -0.33 10.40
CA LEU A 81 -3.67 -0.53 11.50
C LEU A 81 -3.48 0.73 12.34
N GLY A 82 -3.38 1.91 11.71
CA GLY A 82 -3.30 3.19 12.42
C GLY A 82 -4.56 3.50 13.23
N TRP A 83 -5.74 3.18 12.68
CA TRP A 83 -7.00 3.29 13.39
C TRP A 83 -7.08 2.33 14.58
N LEU A 84 -6.65 1.07 14.41
CA LEU A 84 -6.63 0.06 15.46
C LEU A 84 -5.70 0.47 16.61
N ALA A 85 -4.48 0.94 16.29
CA ALA A 85 -3.54 1.46 17.27
C ALA A 85 -4.11 2.68 18.02
N GLY A 86 -4.80 3.59 17.30
CA GLY A 86 -5.49 4.72 17.88
C GLY A 86 -6.58 4.31 18.89
N ARG A 87 -7.37 3.28 18.57
CA ARG A 87 -8.40 2.75 19.48
C ARG A 87 -7.80 2.12 20.75
N LEU A 88 -6.67 1.41 20.64
CA LEU A 88 -5.97 0.83 21.79
C LEU A 88 -5.37 1.90 22.72
N LEU A 89 -4.80 2.96 22.14
CA LEU A 89 -4.31 4.12 22.87
C LEU A 89 -5.43 4.87 23.60
N GLU A 90 -6.59 5.02 22.96
CA GLU A 90 -7.75 5.72 23.53
C GLU A 90 -8.40 4.90 24.66
N GLY A 91 -8.43 3.57 24.52
CA GLY A 91 -8.86 2.66 25.60
C GLY A 91 -7.93 2.66 26.82
N SER A 92 -6.62 2.79 26.63
CA SER A 92 -5.65 2.87 27.73
C SER A 92 -5.60 4.27 28.40
N SER A 93 -5.90 5.35 27.67
CA SER A 93 -6.05 6.69 28.26
C SER A 93 -7.29 6.81 29.16
N HIS A 94 -8.39 6.14 28.83
CA HIS A 94 -9.60 6.12 29.66
C HIS A 94 -9.40 5.43 31.02
N GLU A 95 -8.45 4.50 31.12
CA GLU A 95 -8.09 3.82 32.37
C GLU A 95 -7.22 4.71 33.29
N LYS A 96 -6.43 5.62 32.71
CA LYS A 96 -5.58 6.55 33.49
C LYS A 96 -6.37 7.70 34.12
N GLU A 97 -7.44 8.18 33.48
CA GLU A 97 -8.34 9.17 34.10
C GLU A 97 -9.19 8.57 35.24
N ALA A 98 -9.53 7.28 35.18
CA ALA A 98 -10.30 6.62 36.24
C ALA A 98 -9.48 6.38 37.52
N HIS A 99 -8.16 6.32 37.44
CA HIS A 99 -7.30 6.08 38.60
C HIS A 99 -6.86 7.36 39.33
N SER A 100 -6.86 8.53 38.67
CA SER A 100 -6.44 9.80 39.30
C SER A 100 -7.54 10.53 40.09
N VAL A 101 -8.76 10.00 40.13
CA VAL A 101 -9.91 10.58 40.86
C VAL A 101 -10.27 9.77 42.12
N ARG A 102 -9.45 8.79 42.51
CA ARG A 102 -9.58 8.07 43.78
C ARG A 102 -8.46 8.44 44.75
#